data_AF-A0A9D4MAN5-F1
#
_entry.id   AF-A0A9D4MAN5-F1
#
_cell.length_a   1.000
_cell.length_b   1.000
_cell.length_c   1.000
_cell.angle_alpha   90.00
_cell.angle_beta   90.00
_cell.angle_gamma   90.00
#
_symmetry.space_group_name_H-M   'P 1'
#
loop_
_entity.id
_entity.type
_entity.pdbx_description
1 polymer ?
#
loop_
_entity_poly.entity_id
_entity_poly.type
_entity_poly.pdbx_seq_one_letter_code
_entity_poly.pdbx_strand_id
1 'polypeptide(L)'
;MFQIMWTFSIYVEWVAKFLQLFMVIKIGETKSIVSLYLFVLCSYRALYVLNWIYRYYFEGFLDMIAFVAGCVQTILFGAGVFFIYFHLHRIRGLYGNA
;
A
#
# COMPACT_ATOMS: atom_id res chain seq x y z
N MET A 1 -25.73 -8.57 -10.34
CA MET A 1 -25.00 -7.47 -11.01
C MET A 1 -24.13 -6.66 -10.05
N PHE A 2 -24.62 -6.25 -8.88
CA PHE A 2 -23.86 -5.42 -7.92
C PHE A 2 -22.51 -6.03 -7.47
N GLN A 3 -22.46 -7.34 -7.21
CA GLN A 3 -21.21 -8.04 -6.87
C GLN A 3 -20.13 -7.93 -7.95
N ILE A 4 -20.49 -7.93 -9.24
CA ILE A 4 -19.52 -7.82 -10.34
C ILE A 4 -18.89 -6.43 -10.37
N MET A 5 -19.70 -5.37 -10.20
CA MET A 5 -19.20 -4.00 -10.13
C MET A 5 -18.33 -3.76 -8.89
N TRP A 6 -18.72 -4.32 -7.74
CA TRP A 6 -17.95 -4.22 -6.50
C TRP A 6 -16.58 -4.91 -6.62
N THR A 7 -16.56 -6.14 -7.11
CA THR A 7 -15.31 -6.88 -7.34
C THR A 7 -14.43 -6.18 -8.40
N PHE A 8 -15.02 -5.63 -9.46
CA PHE A 8 -14.30 -4.81 -10.45
C PHE A 8 -13.67 -3.55 -9.83
N SER A 9 -14.38 -2.86 -8.95
CA SER A 9 -13.84 -1.68 -8.23
C SER A 9 -12.58 -2.03 -7.45
N ILE A 10 -12.55 -3.20 -6.78
CA ILE A 10 -11.37 -3.66 -6.04
C ILE A 10 -10.19 -3.86 -7.00
N TYR A 11 -10.40 -4.53 -8.15
CA TYR A 11 -9.34 -4.76 -9.12
C TYR A 11 -8.76 -3.48 -9.72
N VAL A 12 -9.61 -2.51 -10.07
CA VAL A 12 -9.14 -1.21 -10.60
C VAL A 12 -8.37 -0.43 -9.55
N GLU A 13 -8.84 -0.43 -8.31
CA GLU A 13 -8.18 0.26 -7.19
C GLU A 13 -6.78 -0.32 -6.91
N TRP A 14 -6.57 -1.60 -7.21
CA TRP A 14 -5.28 -2.26 -7.11
C TRP A 14 -4.29 -1.82 -8.19
N VAL A 15 -4.72 -1.82 -9.45
CA VAL A 15 -3.88 -1.44 -10.60
C VAL A 15 -3.48 0.04 -10.50
N ALA A 16 -4.41 0.91 -10.09
CA ALA A 16 -4.15 2.35 -9.95
C ALA A 16 -3.04 2.64 -8.93
N LYS A 17 -3.07 1.99 -7.76
CA LYS A 17 -2.02 2.17 -6.74
C LYS A 17 -0.68 1.64 -7.23
N PHE A 18 -0.67 0.51 -7.95
CA PHE A 18 0.57 -0.08 -8.46
C PHE A 18 1.27 0.87 -9.44
N LEU A 19 0.52 1.47 -10.35
CA LEU A 19 1.03 2.45 -11.30
C LEU A 19 1.61 3.69 -10.59
N GLN A 20 0.94 4.17 -9.54
CA GLN A 20 1.43 5.28 -8.72
C GLN A 20 2.79 4.98 -8.08
N LEU A 21 2.95 3.79 -7.50
CA LEU A 21 4.23 3.37 -6.91
C LEU A 21 5.33 3.27 -7.97
N PHE A 22 5.02 2.72 -9.15
CA PHE A 22 5.95 2.63 -10.26
C PHE A 22 6.42 4.02 -10.74
N MET A 23 5.51 4.98 -10.82
CA MET A 23 5.84 6.37 -11.15
C MET A 23 6.82 6.97 -10.12
N VAL A 24 6.58 6.77 -8.83
CA VAL A 24 7.45 7.28 -7.74
C VAL A 24 8.86 6.68 -7.82
N ILE A 25 8.99 5.41 -8.19
CA ILE A 25 10.29 4.76 -8.40
C ILE A 25 11.03 5.38 -9.59
N LYS A 26 10.33 5.67 -10.69
CA LYS A 26 10.93 6.20 -11.92
C LYS A 26 11.40 7.65 -11.81
N ILE A 27 10.68 8.47 -11.04
CA ILE A 27 11.03 9.89 -10.87
C ILE A 27 12.30 10.04 -10.03
N GLY A 28 12.65 9.07 -9.17
CA GLY A 28 13.87 9.09 -8.36
C GLY A 28 13.95 10.21 -7.30
N GLU A 29 13.08 11.22 -7.39
CA GLU A 29 12.94 12.28 -6.40
C GLU A 29 11.86 11.94 -5.37
N THR A 30 12.24 11.21 -4.33
CA THR A 30 11.38 11.07 -3.16
C THR A 30 11.55 12.31 -2.28
N LYS A 31 10.67 13.31 -2.44
CA LYS A 31 10.54 14.41 -1.49
C LYS A 31 10.07 13.83 -0.15
N SER A 32 10.64 14.25 0.97
CA SER A 32 10.30 13.70 2.31
C SER A 32 8.81 13.78 2.66
N ILE A 33 8.07 14.76 2.09
CA ILE A 33 6.60 14.86 2.19
C ILE A 33 5.88 13.66 1.55
N VAL A 34 6.35 13.18 0.39
CA VAL A 34 5.69 12.11 -0.39
C VAL A 34 5.87 10.77 0.31
N SER A 35 7.04 10.52 0.91
CA SER A 35 7.27 9.30 1.69
C SER A 35 6.38 9.24 2.94
N LEU A 36 6.19 10.36 3.64
CA LEU A 36 5.30 10.42 4.80
C LEU A 36 3.84 10.20 4.39
N TYR A 37 3.41 10.82 3.29
CA TYR A 37 2.07 10.61 2.73
C TYR A 37 1.81 9.12 2.43
N LEU A 38 2.74 8.45 1.73
CA LEU A 38 2.62 7.02 1.41
C LEU A 38 2.63 6.15 2.67
N PHE A 39 3.41 6.52 3.69
CA PHE A 39 3.45 5.81 4.97
C PHE A 39 2.10 5.87 5.70
N VAL A 40 1.55 7.07 5.89
CA VAL A 40 0.23 7.26 6.53
C VAL A 40 -0.86 6.55 5.72
N LEU A 41 -0.78 6.60 4.40
CA LEU A 41 -1.73 5.89 3.52
C LEU A 41 -1.65 4.36 3.68
N CYS A 42 -0.47 3.80 3.90
CA CYS A 42 -0.33 2.36 4.18
C CYS A 42 -0.82 2.00 5.59
N SER A 43 -0.51 2.83 6.58
CA SER A 43 -0.94 2.63 7.97
C SER A 43 -2.46 2.64 8.10
N TYR A 44 -3.17 3.55 7.42
CA TYR A 44 -4.63 3.56 7.47
C TYR A 44 -5.23 2.25 6.93
N ARG A 45 -4.68 1.68 5.84
CA ARG A 45 -5.15 0.41 5.27
C ARG A 45 -4.83 -0.77 6.19
N ALA A 46 -3.67 -0.77 6.84
CA ALA A 46 -3.32 -1.79 7.84
C ALA A 46 -4.30 -1.80 9.01
N LEU A 47 -4.70 -0.62 9.49
CA LEU A 47 -5.71 -0.49 10.56
C LEU A 47 -7.08 -1.04 10.14
N TYR A 48 -7.48 -0.86 8.87
CA TYR A 48 -8.71 -1.48 8.34
C TYR A 48 -8.64 -3.01 8.31
N VAL A 49 -7.48 -3.58 7.94
CA VAL A 49 -7.26 -5.02 7.98
C VAL A 49 -7.38 -5.54 9.42
N LEU A 50 -6.79 -4.84 10.40
CA LEU A 50 -6.94 -5.19 11.83
C LEU A 50 -8.40 -5.10 12.29
N ASN A 51 -9.15 -4.10 11.83
CA ASN A 51 -10.58 -3.99 12.13
C ASN A 51 -11.39 -5.17 11.55
N TRP A 52 -11.03 -5.68 10.38
CA TRP A 52 -11.65 -6.90 9.84
C TRP A 52 -11.31 -8.16 10.64
N ILE A 53 -10.09 -8.26 11.17
CA ILE A 53 -9.72 -9.34 12.10
C ILE A 53 -10.59 -9.24 13.37
N TYR A 54 -10.76 -8.04 13.93
CA TYR A 54 -11.64 -7.83 15.08
C TYR A 54 -13.09 -8.26 14.77
N ARG A 55 -13.66 -7.81 13.65
CA ARG A 55 -15.03 -8.20 13.26
C ARG A 55 -15.17 -9.70 13.00
N TYR A 56 -14.14 -10.39 12.52
CA TYR A 56 -14.17 -11.84 12.38
C TYR A 56 -14.37 -12.56 13.72
N TYR A 57 -13.63 -12.13 14.76
CA TYR A 57 -13.73 -12.73 16.09
C TYR A 57 -15.07 -12.45 16.78
N PHE A 58 -15.70 -11.30 16.54
CA PHE A 58 -16.91 -10.87 17.26
C PHE A 58 -18.23 -11.07 16.48
N GLU A 59 -18.23 -10.93 15.16
CA GLU A 59 -19.45 -10.97 14.32
C GLU A 59 -19.52 -12.22 13.42
N GLY A 60 -18.43 -12.98 13.28
CA GLY A 60 -18.38 -14.19 12.43
C GLY A 60 -18.50 -13.93 10.92
N PHE A 61 -18.64 -12.67 10.50
CA PHE A 61 -18.71 -12.27 9.09
C PHE A 61 -17.34 -11.86 8.56
N LEU A 62 -16.86 -12.56 7.54
CA LEU A 62 -15.65 -12.22 6.80
C LEU A 62 -15.94 -12.10 5.31
N ASP A 63 -15.62 -10.92 4.77
CA ASP A 63 -15.54 -10.74 3.33
C ASP A 63 -14.12 -11.12 2.86
N MET A 64 -13.96 -12.39 2.49
CA MET A 64 -12.67 -13.03 2.23
C MET A 64 -11.90 -12.32 1.10
N ILE A 65 -12.62 -11.78 0.11
CA ILE A 65 -12.05 -11.05 -1.03
C ILE A 65 -11.44 -9.73 -0.55
N ALA A 66 -12.19 -8.96 0.25
CA ALA A 66 -11.73 -7.69 0.77
C ALA A 66 -10.55 -7.87 1.73
N PHE A 67 -10.59 -8.91 2.58
CA PHE A 67 -9.53 -9.21 3.54
C PHE A 67 -8.21 -9.60 2.84
N VAL A 68 -8.26 -10.56 1.91
CA VAL A 68 -7.06 -10.99 1.17
C VAL A 68 -6.51 -9.85 0.33
N ALA A 69 -7.38 -9.09 -0.35
CA ALA A 69 -6.98 -7.87 -1.06
C ALA A 69 -6.30 -6.86 -0.11
N GLY A 70 -6.87 -6.58 1.07
CA GLY A 70 -6.26 -5.67 2.04
C GLY A 70 -4.89 -6.14 2.53
N CYS A 71 -4.75 -7.42 2.84
CA CYS A 71 -3.50 -8.02 3.31
C CYS A 71 -2.39 -7.95 2.26
N VAL A 72 -2.65 -8.41 1.04
CA VAL A 72 -1.67 -8.39 -0.05
C VAL A 72 -1.28 -6.94 -0.35
N GLN A 73 -2.22 -5.99 -0.27
CA GLN A 73 -1.96 -4.58 -0.55
C GLN A 73 -1.06 -3.97 0.52
N THR A 74 -1.33 -4.27 1.78
CA THR A 74 -0.55 -3.74 2.90
C THR A 74 0.89 -4.26 2.86
N ILE A 75 1.08 -5.54 2.48
CA ILE A 75 2.41 -6.14 2.34
C ILE A 75 3.16 -5.54 1.14
N LEU A 76 2.56 -5.53 -0.05
CA LEU A 76 3.24 -5.03 -1.25
C LEU A 76 3.55 -3.53 -1.19
N PHE A 77 2.60 -2.70 -0.75
CA PHE A 77 2.83 -1.26 -0.66
C PHE A 77 3.66 -0.89 0.57
N GLY A 78 3.40 -1.50 1.72
CA GLY A 78 4.19 -1.25 2.93
C GLY A 78 5.65 -1.67 2.76
N ALA A 79 5.90 -2.89 2.28
CA ALA A 79 7.27 -3.37 2.02
C ALA A 79 7.93 -2.63 0.86
N GLY A 80 7.17 -2.31 -0.21
CA GLY A 80 7.68 -1.54 -1.35
C GLY A 80 8.12 -0.13 -0.97
N VAL A 81 7.33 0.59 -0.16
CA VAL A 81 7.68 1.93 0.34
C VAL A 81 8.87 1.87 1.29
N PHE A 82 8.94 0.88 2.19
CA PHE A 82 10.08 0.69 3.08
C PHE A 82 11.37 0.38 2.30
N PHE A 83 11.28 -0.48 1.28
CA PHE A 83 12.40 -0.81 0.40
C PHE A 83 12.90 0.40 -0.38
N ILE A 84 12.00 1.20 -0.97
CA ILE A 84 12.37 2.44 -1.67
C ILE A 84 13.02 3.43 -0.70
N TYR A 85 12.44 3.66 0.48
CA TYR A 85 13.01 4.59 1.47
C TYR A 85 14.43 4.17 1.87
N PHE A 86 14.63 2.91 2.26
CA PHE A 86 15.94 2.42 2.69
C PHE A 86 16.96 2.43 1.55
N HIS A 87 16.59 1.93 0.37
CA HIS A 87 17.53 1.77 -0.73
C HIS A 87 17.90 3.10 -1.40
N LEU A 88 16.92 4.00 -1.56
CA LEU A 88 17.09 5.30 -2.21
C LEU A 88 17.80 6.31 -1.28
N HIS A 89 17.56 6.24 0.04
CA HIS A 89 18.34 7.03 1.02
C HIS A 89 19.81 6.58 1.06
N ARG A 90 20.09 5.27 0.92
CA ARG A 90 21.46 4.74 0.86
C ARG A 90 22.23 5.21 -0.38
N ILE A 91 21.58 5.30 -1.54
CA ILE A 91 22.23 5.71 -2.79
C ILE A 91 22.52 7.23 -2.82
N ARG A 92 21.61 8.06 -2.30
CA ARG A 92 21.85 9.52 -2.19
C ARG A 92 22.96 9.86 -1.19
N GLY A 93 23.12 9.08 -0.12
CA GLY A 93 24.25 9.23 0.81
C GLY A 93 25.62 8.95 0.17
N LEU A 94 25.67 8.23 -0.95
CA LEU A 94 26.91 7.95 -1.70
C LEU A 94 27.23 9.01 -2.76
N TYR A 95 26.22 9.67 -3.34
CA TYR A 95 26.41 10.73 -4.34
C TYR A 95 26.50 12.14 -3.74
N GLY A 96 26.00 12.36 -2.51
CA GLY A 96 26.12 13.63 -1.78
C GLY A 96 27.47 13.83 -1.07
N ASN A 97 28.36 12.83 -1.12
CA ASN A 97 29.72 12.87 -0.55
C ASN A 97 30.81 12.78 -1.64
N ALA A 98 30.46 13.06 -2.91
CA ALA A 98 31.37 13.11 -4.05
C ALA A 98 31.44 14.52 -4.63
#